data_AF-A0A960D7Y5-F1
#
_entry.id   AF-A0A960D7Y5-F1
#
_cell.length_a   1.000
_cell.length_b   1.000
_cell.length_c   1.000
_cell.angle_alpha   90.00
_cell.angle_beta   90.00
_cell.angle_gamma   90.00
#
_symmetry.space_group_name_H-M   'P 1'
#
loop_
_entity.id
_entity.type
_entity.pdbx_description
1 polymer ?
#
loop_
_entity_poly.entity_id
_entity_poly.type
_entity_poly.pdbx_seq_one_letter_code
_entity_poly.pdbx_strand_id
1 'polypeptide(L)'
;MASGGSARRTAGTRAKDSDRNDACQMLDGALAEGQLSMAEHGERVKTATAATTLGELQALLSDLQTSESPIQLPELNGRRLPALGNGWGLRVAIAGVLVVLGVAIGWGLYGNTPSPLNFTSDPGAKSDGIPATVLTPPRQLHSLGGLNGLIEQMRQKWGDTEGYSLTVYPDYASLERSDPSDSRRLLRYTYRGGWGDPSTSAKDDRDVLVDLAAFDVPTVIGIIRGAPETLGIEAKDVSSMYLSIDPSSDTTAPPGAVDLSIYVSSDFGSGYIEVNPDGSVKQIHYPSR
;
A
#
# COMPACT_ATOMS: atom_id res chain seq x y z
N MET A 1 -2.33 42.00 37.51
CA MET A 1 -2.23 40.58 37.93
C MET A 1 -3.07 39.77 36.96
N ALA A 2 -2.63 38.77 36.21
CA ALA A 2 -1.35 38.09 36.09
C ALA A 2 -1.21 37.56 34.64
N SER A 3 0.04 37.44 34.18
CA SER A 3 0.42 36.83 32.90
C SER A 3 0.00 35.36 32.78
N GLY A 4 -0.44 34.94 31.60
CA GLY A 4 -0.42 33.53 31.15
C GLY A 4 0.48 33.43 29.92
N GLY A 5 1.72 32.98 30.12
CA GLY A 5 2.77 32.98 29.10
C GLY A 5 2.53 31.96 27.98
N SER A 6 2.87 32.37 26.75
CA SER A 6 3.11 31.47 25.63
C SER A 6 4.29 30.56 26.01
N ALA A 7 4.00 29.32 26.38
CA ALA A 7 5.01 28.33 26.71
C ALA A 7 5.86 28.08 25.45
N ARG A 8 7.12 28.49 25.51
CA ARG A 8 8.13 28.22 24.48
C ARG A 8 8.26 26.69 24.35
N ARG A 9 7.64 26.10 23.31
CA ARG A 9 7.74 24.68 22.98
C ARG A 9 9.22 24.33 22.79
N THR A 10 9.77 23.50 23.67
CA THR A 10 11.18 23.09 23.62
C THR A 10 11.33 21.84 22.76
N ALA A 11 12.49 21.67 22.12
CA ALA A 11 12.80 20.55 21.22
C ALA A 11 12.59 19.15 21.85
N GLY A 12 12.65 19.04 23.19
CA GLY A 12 12.39 17.80 23.92
C GLY A 12 10.92 17.48 24.21
N THR A 13 9.97 18.28 23.70
CA THR A 13 8.54 18.01 23.89
C THR A 13 8.08 16.88 22.97
N ARG A 14 7.33 15.91 23.52
CA ARG A 14 6.78 14.78 22.74
C ARG A 14 5.84 15.26 21.63
N ALA A 15 6.02 14.75 20.42
CA ALA A 15 5.16 15.08 19.28
C ALA A 15 3.80 14.39 19.37
N LYS A 16 2.72 15.14 19.17
CA LYS A 16 1.36 14.58 19.03
C LYS A 16 1.15 14.09 17.60
N ASP A 17 0.10 13.29 17.40
CA ASP A 17 -0.29 12.84 16.06
C ASP A 17 -0.63 14.02 15.13
N SER A 18 -1.19 15.11 15.66
CA SER A 18 -1.43 16.34 14.91
C SER A 18 -0.13 16.98 14.42
N ASP A 19 0.91 17.02 15.25
CA ASP A 19 2.21 17.60 14.87
C ASP A 19 2.89 16.75 13.76
N ARG A 20 2.72 15.42 13.80
CA ARG A 20 3.20 14.51 12.75
C ARG A 20 2.42 14.68 11.45
N ASN A 21 1.10 14.90 11.52
CA ASN A 21 0.27 15.13 10.36
C ASN A 21 0.56 16.47 9.68
N ASP A 22 0.76 17.53 10.46
CA ASP A 22 1.15 18.85 9.94
C ASP A 22 2.51 18.80 9.23
N ALA A 23 3.46 18.04 9.76
CA ALA A 23 4.76 17.82 9.13
C ALA A 23 4.64 17.05 7.79
N CYS A 24 3.77 16.05 7.71
CA CYS A 24 3.50 15.34 6.45
C CYS A 24 2.89 16.28 5.41
N GLN A 25 1.96 17.16 5.80
CA GLN A 25 1.35 18.12 4.89
C GLN A 25 2.36 19.13 4.33
N MET A 26 3.34 19.57 5.13
CA MET A 26 4.43 20.43 4.64
C MET A 26 5.37 19.70 3.68
N LEU A 27 5.64 18.41 3.92
CA LEU A 27 6.43 17.58 3.00
C LEU A 27 5.71 17.35 1.66
N ASP A 28 4.40 17.16 1.68
CA ASP A 28 3.57 17.07 0.48
C ASP A 28 3.59 18.37 -0.33
N GLY A 29 3.54 19.52 0.36
CA GLY A 29 3.70 20.84 -0.26
C GLY A 29 5.08 21.01 -0.92
N ALA A 30 6.15 20.61 -0.23
CA ALA A 30 7.51 20.68 -0.77
C ALA A 30 7.73 19.75 -1.98
N LEU A 31 7.08 18.59 -2.02
CA LEU A 31 7.05 17.72 -3.20
C LEU A 31 6.30 18.38 -4.37
N ALA A 32 5.14 18.99 -4.11
CA ALA A 32 4.35 19.69 -5.12
C ALA A 32 5.08 20.91 -5.71
N GLU A 33 5.88 21.59 -4.89
CA GLU A 33 6.75 22.71 -5.30
C GLU A 33 8.06 22.23 -5.97
N GLY A 34 8.31 20.92 -6.04
CA GLY A 34 9.49 20.33 -6.66
C GLY A 34 10.78 20.46 -5.85
N GLN A 35 10.69 20.81 -4.56
CA GLN A 35 11.84 20.89 -3.65
C GLN A 35 12.30 19.50 -3.16
N LEU A 36 11.46 18.47 -3.28
CA LEU A 36 11.76 17.09 -2.94
C LEU A 36 11.47 16.16 -4.12
N SER A 37 12.30 15.16 -4.34
CA SER A 37 11.95 14.05 -5.24
C SER A 37 11.00 13.05 -4.58
N MET A 38 10.27 12.25 -5.37
CA MET A 38 9.35 11.22 -4.85
C MET A 38 10.03 10.20 -3.91
N ALA A 39 11.30 9.85 -4.19
CA ALA A 39 12.05 8.92 -3.36
C ALA A 39 12.45 9.56 -2.01
N GLU A 40 12.85 10.84 -2.02
CA GLU A 40 13.19 11.59 -0.80
C GLU A 40 11.97 11.90 0.05
N HIS A 41 10.84 12.21 -0.59
CA HIS A 41 9.55 12.40 0.06
C HIS A 41 9.14 11.13 0.83
N GLY A 42 9.22 9.96 0.20
CA GLY A 42 8.88 8.69 0.86
C GLY A 42 9.72 8.40 2.11
N GLU A 43 11.03 8.66 2.06
CA GLU A 43 11.92 8.48 3.22
C GLU A 43 11.65 9.51 4.33
N ARG A 44 11.35 10.76 3.96
CA ARG A 44 11.05 11.83 4.92
C ARG A 44 9.69 11.64 5.59
N VAL A 45 8.66 11.15 4.88
CA VAL A 45 7.34 10.82 5.47
C VAL A 45 7.44 9.64 6.44
N LYS A 46 8.22 8.61 6.09
CA LYS A 46 8.48 7.48 6.98
C LYS A 46 9.20 7.91 8.26
N THR A 47 10.14 8.83 8.16
CA THR A 47 10.86 9.38 9.32
C THR A 47 9.95 10.30 10.15
N ALA A 48 9.11 11.13 9.52
CA ALA A 48 8.18 12.03 10.20
C ALA A 48 7.09 11.28 11.00
N THR A 49 6.58 10.18 10.46
CA THR A 49 5.56 9.35 11.15
C THR A 49 6.13 8.59 12.36
N ALA A 50 7.43 8.28 12.33
CA ALA A 50 8.15 7.62 13.43
C ALA A 50 8.74 8.59 14.47
N ALA A 51 8.76 9.89 14.21
CA ALA A 51 9.35 10.89 15.09
C ALA A 51 8.60 10.99 16.43
N THR A 52 9.37 11.00 17.52
CA THR A 52 8.84 10.97 18.89
C THR A 52 8.86 12.35 19.55
N THR A 53 9.67 13.27 19.03
CA THR A 53 9.84 14.63 19.58
C THR A 53 9.56 15.72 18.55
N LEU A 54 9.16 16.90 19.03
CA LEU A 54 8.99 18.08 18.18
C LEU A 54 10.31 18.56 17.57
N GLY A 55 11.43 18.33 18.25
CA GLY A 55 12.76 18.64 17.73
C GLY A 55 13.14 17.79 16.51
N GLU A 56 12.78 16.50 16.50
CA GLU A 56 12.98 15.61 15.35
C GLU A 56 12.17 16.07 14.14
N LEU A 57 10.90 16.40 14.32
CA LEU A 57 10.05 16.93 13.26
C LEU A 57 10.56 18.27 12.72
N GLN A 58 11.01 19.16 13.61
CA GLN A 58 11.53 20.46 13.21
C GLN A 58 12.86 20.36 12.45
N ALA A 59 13.72 19.39 12.79
CA ALA A 59 14.95 19.12 12.04
C ALA A 59 14.67 18.61 10.62
N LEU A 60 13.67 17.72 10.45
CA LEU A 60 13.23 17.21 9.14
C LEU A 60 12.73 18.32 8.20
N LEU A 61 12.09 19.34 8.77
CA LEU A 61 11.54 20.47 8.03
C LEU A 61 12.52 21.64 7.88
N SER A 62 13.59 21.68 8.67
CA SER A 62 14.52 22.83 8.72
C SER A 62 15.28 23.10 7.42
N ASP A 63 15.42 22.07 6.59
CA ASP A 63 16.09 22.11 5.29
C ASP A 63 15.13 22.55 4.17
N LEU A 64 13.82 22.48 4.40
CA LEU A 64 12.81 22.89 3.42
C LEU A 64 12.67 24.41 3.43
N GLN A 65 12.77 25.01 2.25
CA GLN A 65 12.50 26.44 2.08
C GLN A 65 10.98 26.65 2.06
N THR A 66 10.35 26.52 3.22
CA THR A 66 8.99 27.03 3.41
C THR A 66 9.07 28.54 3.40
N SER A 67 8.29 29.20 2.55
CA SER A 67 8.17 30.66 2.54
C SER A 67 7.39 31.16 3.76
N GLU A 68 7.85 30.85 4.97
CA GLU A 68 7.64 31.67 6.16
C GLU A 68 8.81 32.66 6.18
N SER A 69 8.72 33.73 5.39
CA SER A 69 9.73 34.80 5.43
C SER A 69 9.74 35.43 6.83
N PRO A 70 10.83 35.32 7.61
CA PRO A 70 11.07 36.25 8.69
C PRO A 70 11.49 37.54 8.01
N ILE A 71 10.60 38.54 7.95
CA ILE A 71 11.00 39.90 7.55
C ILE A 71 12.00 40.39 8.60
N GLN A 72 13.28 40.15 8.35
CA GLN A 72 14.38 40.87 8.98
C GLN A 72 14.33 42.29 8.42
N LEU A 73 13.84 43.21 9.26
CA LEU A 73 13.95 44.64 8.99
C LEU A 73 15.45 45.01 9.02
N PRO A 74 15.99 45.65 7.97
CA PRO A 74 17.34 46.19 8.03
C PRO A 74 17.40 47.31 9.07
N GLU A 75 18.39 47.26 9.96
CA GLU A 75 18.72 48.37 10.84
C GLU A 75 19.03 49.63 10.01
N LEU A 76 18.16 50.63 10.12
CA LEU A 76 18.41 51.96 9.59
C LEU A 76 19.16 52.79 10.62
N ASN A 77 20.47 52.79 10.43
CA ASN A 77 21.43 53.70 11.06
C ASN A 77 21.03 55.17 10.81
N GLY A 78 21.22 55.99 11.86
CA GLY A 78 20.53 57.26 12.03
C GLY A 78 20.76 58.34 10.96
N ARG A 79 19.69 59.10 10.70
CA ARG A 79 19.77 60.53 10.38
C ARG A 79 18.64 61.25 11.11
N ARG A 80 19.02 62.15 12.02
CA ARG A 80 18.11 63.05 12.75
C ARG A 80 17.61 64.15 11.82
N LEU A 81 16.30 64.41 11.78
CA LEU A 81 15.68 65.68 11.33
C LEU A 81 14.30 65.86 12.03
N PRO A 82 13.76 67.10 12.10
CA PRO A 82 13.42 67.79 13.34
C PRO A 82 12.01 67.55 13.88
N ALA A 83 11.84 67.84 15.17
CA ALA A 83 10.56 67.87 15.86
C ALA A 83 9.62 68.93 15.26
N LEU A 84 8.39 68.52 14.91
CA LEU A 84 7.27 69.43 14.70
C LEU A 84 6.00 68.91 15.40
N GLY A 85 5.66 69.59 16.49
CA GLY A 85 4.34 70.17 16.75
C GLY A 85 3.11 69.25 16.81
N ASN A 86 2.58 69.12 18.03
CA ASN A 86 1.29 68.54 18.40
C ASN A 86 0.10 68.95 17.51
N GLY A 87 -0.66 67.95 17.03
CA GLY A 87 -1.99 68.13 16.46
C GLY A 87 -2.70 66.79 16.22
N TRP A 88 -3.39 66.28 17.23
CA TRP A 88 -4.09 64.97 17.18
C TRP A 88 -5.24 64.92 16.15
N GLY A 89 -5.80 66.07 15.76
CA GLY A 89 -6.96 66.15 14.86
C GLY A 89 -6.70 65.85 13.38
N LEU A 90 -5.46 65.97 12.88
CA LEU A 90 -5.16 65.77 11.46
C LEU A 90 -4.88 64.28 11.10
N ARG A 91 -4.54 63.45 12.09
CA ARG A 91 -4.20 62.03 11.87
C ARG A 91 -5.43 61.15 11.58
N VAL A 92 -6.61 61.51 12.10
CA VAL A 92 -7.86 60.77 11.85
C VAL A 92 -8.41 61.06 10.44
N ALA A 93 -8.19 62.27 9.92
CA ALA A 93 -8.63 62.64 8.57
C ALA A 93 -7.80 61.95 7.45
N ILE A 94 -6.49 61.75 7.67
CA ILE A 94 -5.62 61.09 6.67
C ILE A 94 -5.82 59.56 6.66
N ALA A 95 -6.07 58.94 7.81
CA ALA A 95 -6.36 57.50 7.88
C ALA A 95 -7.67 57.12 7.17
N GLY A 96 -8.70 57.97 7.25
CA GLY A 96 -9.98 57.74 6.55
C GLY A 96 -9.87 57.82 5.03
N VAL A 97 -9.10 58.78 4.50
CA VAL A 97 -8.91 58.94 3.05
C VAL A 97 -8.06 57.80 2.46
N LEU A 98 -7.08 57.25 3.19
CA LEU A 98 -6.25 56.14 2.69
C LEU A 98 -6.98 54.78 2.70
N VAL A 99 -7.91 54.55 3.63
CA VAL A 99 -8.75 53.33 3.60
C VAL A 99 -9.75 53.37 2.44
N VAL A 100 -10.38 54.51 2.19
CA VAL A 100 -11.31 54.68 1.07
C VAL A 100 -10.58 54.64 -0.28
N LEU A 101 -9.39 55.26 -0.39
CA LEU A 101 -8.57 55.18 -1.59
C LEU A 101 -8.02 53.75 -1.82
N GLY A 102 -7.63 53.04 -0.76
CA GLY A 102 -7.18 51.64 -0.84
C GLY A 102 -8.28 50.68 -1.30
N VAL A 103 -9.51 50.87 -0.83
CA VAL A 103 -10.68 50.10 -1.28
C VAL A 103 -11.07 50.46 -2.72
N ALA A 104 -11.02 51.75 -3.11
CA ALA A 104 -11.35 52.19 -4.47
C ALA A 104 -10.31 51.75 -5.51
N ILE A 105 -9.01 51.75 -5.17
CA ILE A 105 -7.94 51.26 -6.05
C ILE A 105 -7.96 49.72 -6.13
N GLY A 106 -8.23 49.03 -5.00
CA GLY A 106 -8.39 47.57 -4.97
C GLY A 106 -9.55 47.08 -5.83
N TRP A 107 -10.69 47.78 -5.81
CA TRP A 107 -11.85 47.45 -6.65
C TRP A 107 -11.69 47.90 -8.11
N GLY A 108 -11.02 49.03 -8.36
CA GLY A 108 -10.91 49.64 -9.69
C GLY A 108 -9.80 49.09 -10.59
N LEU A 109 -8.69 48.58 -10.02
CA LEU A 109 -7.57 48.03 -10.79
C LEU A 109 -7.50 46.49 -10.78
N TYR A 110 -8.07 45.82 -9.77
CA TYR A 110 -7.99 44.36 -9.62
C TYR A 110 -9.35 43.65 -9.54
N GLY A 111 -10.46 44.38 -9.52
CA GLY A 111 -11.80 43.78 -9.44
C GLY A 111 -12.27 43.08 -10.72
N ASN A 112 -11.54 43.21 -11.84
CA ASN A 112 -11.93 42.61 -13.13
C ASN A 112 -10.74 42.13 -13.98
N THR A 113 -9.60 41.78 -13.38
CA THR A 113 -8.63 40.95 -14.12
C THR A 113 -9.14 39.51 -14.08
N PRO A 114 -9.50 38.89 -15.20
CA PRO A 114 -9.76 37.46 -15.23
C PRO A 114 -8.52 36.79 -14.65
N SER A 115 -8.68 36.00 -13.59
CA SER A 115 -7.56 35.22 -13.07
C SER A 115 -6.93 34.44 -14.24
N PRO A 116 -5.59 34.37 -14.36
CA PRO A 116 -4.93 33.60 -15.42
C PRO A 116 -5.15 32.09 -15.23
N LEU A 117 -5.73 31.68 -14.10
CA LEU A 117 -6.39 30.39 -13.98
C LEU A 117 -7.72 30.49 -14.72
N ASN A 118 -7.61 30.47 -16.05
CA ASN A 118 -8.67 30.08 -16.93
C ASN A 118 -9.03 28.66 -16.49
N PHE A 119 -10.03 28.53 -15.62
CA PHE A 119 -10.79 27.29 -15.53
C PHE A 119 -11.46 27.19 -16.89
N THR A 120 -10.72 26.68 -17.88
CA THR A 120 -11.32 25.84 -18.91
C THR A 120 -12.25 24.98 -18.09
N SER A 121 -13.55 25.27 -18.21
CA SER A 121 -14.54 24.32 -17.76
C SER A 121 -14.11 23.07 -18.48
N ASP A 122 -13.58 22.09 -17.72
CA ASP A 122 -13.30 20.75 -18.23
C ASP A 122 -14.41 20.48 -19.23
N PRO A 123 -14.12 20.32 -20.55
CA PRO A 123 -15.14 20.28 -21.58
C PRO A 123 -15.98 19.04 -21.29
N GLY A 124 -16.99 19.23 -20.44
CA GLY A 124 -17.28 18.27 -19.37
C GLY A 124 -17.31 16.89 -19.95
N ALA A 125 -16.43 16.00 -19.49
CA ALA A 125 -16.34 14.64 -19.98
C ALA A 125 -17.75 14.03 -19.95
N LYS A 126 -18.43 14.12 -21.10
CA LYS A 126 -19.76 13.55 -21.30
C LYS A 126 -19.50 12.06 -21.36
N SER A 127 -20.34 11.27 -20.70
CA SER A 127 -20.31 9.82 -20.84
C SER A 127 -20.24 9.49 -22.32
N ASP A 128 -19.17 8.83 -22.72
CA ASP A 128 -18.89 8.40 -24.10
C ASP A 128 -19.77 7.21 -24.51
N GLY A 129 -20.68 6.76 -23.63
CA GLY A 129 -21.60 5.66 -23.85
C GLY A 129 -20.92 4.30 -23.86
N ILE A 130 -19.63 4.19 -23.47
CA ILE A 130 -18.95 2.91 -23.37
C ILE A 130 -19.44 2.19 -22.10
N PRO A 131 -20.10 1.02 -22.22
CA PRO A 131 -20.60 0.32 -21.05
C PRO A 131 -19.43 -0.18 -20.19
N ALA A 132 -19.58 -0.07 -18.87
CA ALA A 132 -18.60 -0.62 -17.95
C ALA A 132 -18.55 -2.16 -18.08
N THR A 133 -17.38 -2.70 -18.37
CA THR A 133 -17.13 -4.15 -18.31
C THR A 133 -16.73 -4.51 -16.88
N VAL A 134 -17.58 -5.25 -16.18
CA VAL A 134 -17.25 -5.79 -14.85
C VAL A 134 -16.50 -7.08 -15.02
N LEU A 135 -15.23 -7.10 -14.58
CA LEU A 135 -14.44 -8.33 -14.51
C LEU A 135 -14.84 -9.11 -13.25
N THR A 136 -15.31 -10.35 -13.43
CA THR A 136 -15.73 -11.24 -12.32
C THR A 136 -14.85 -12.49 -12.27
N PRO A 137 -13.56 -12.36 -11.95
CA PRO A 137 -12.72 -13.53 -11.79
C PRO A 137 -13.17 -14.38 -10.58
N PRO A 138 -12.92 -15.70 -10.58
CA PRO A 138 -13.15 -16.55 -9.42
C PRO A 138 -12.34 -16.05 -8.22
N ARG A 139 -13.01 -15.85 -7.07
CA ARG A 139 -12.38 -15.42 -5.81
C ARG A 139 -12.39 -16.49 -4.71
N GLN A 140 -12.94 -17.67 -5.01
CA GLN A 140 -13.08 -18.78 -4.06
C GLN A 140 -12.38 -20.01 -4.62
N LEU A 141 -11.05 -20.03 -4.58
CA LEU A 141 -10.24 -21.10 -5.15
C LEU A 141 -10.36 -22.41 -4.36
N HIS A 142 -10.77 -22.35 -3.09
CA HIS A 142 -11.12 -23.54 -2.28
C HIS A 142 -12.56 -24.05 -2.53
N SER A 143 -13.15 -23.68 -3.67
CA SER A 143 -14.41 -24.24 -4.14
C SER A 143 -14.16 -25.14 -5.35
N LEU A 144 -15.08 -26.07 -5.62
CA LEU A 144 -15.00 -26.95 -6.78
C LEU A 144 -14.86 -26.15 -8.09
N GLY A 145 -15.63 -25.08 -8.25
CA GLY A 145 -15.55 -24.22 -9.43
C GLY A 145 -14.27 -23.39 -9.48
N GLY A 146 -13.79 -22.90 -8.34
CA GLY A 146 -12.57 -22.09 -8.28
C GLY A 146 -11.30 -22.89 -8.57
N LEU A 147 -11.16 -24.09 -7.97
CA LEU A 147 -9.98 -24.93 -8.19
C LEU A 147 -9.95 -25.49 -9.62
N ASN A 148 -11.09 -25.96 -10.15
CA ASN A 148 -11.18 -26.36 -11.56
C ASN A 148 -10.91 -25.18 -12.50
N GLY A 149 -11.43 -24.00 -12.18
CA GLY A 149 -11.18 -22.78 -12.94
C GLY A 149 -9.70 -22.40 -12.96
N LEU A 150 -8.99 -22.52 -11.83
CA LEU A 150 -7.55 -22.29 -11.75
C LEU A 150 -6.77 -23.25 -12.65
N ILE A 151 -7.08 -24.54 -12.59
CA ILE A 151 -6.46 -25.59 -13.43
C ILE A 151 -6.72 -25.30 -14.91
N GLU A 152 -7.94 -24.92 -15.27
CA GLU A 152 -8.31 -24.54 -16.64
C GLU A 152 -7.55 -23.29 -17.10
N GLN A 153 -7.34 -22.30 -16.23
CA GLN A 153 -6.51 -21.13 -16.53
C GLN A 153 -5.04 -21.50 -16.77
N MET A 154 -4.52 -22.57 -16.16
CA MET A 154 -3.19 -23.08 -16.48
C MET A 154 -3.18 -23.66 -17.90
N ARG A 155 -4.15 -24.51 -18.24
CA ARG A 155 -4.29 -25.11 -19.58
C ARG A 155 -4.44 -24.04 -20.66
N GLN A 156 -5.20 -22.98 -20.42
CA GLN A 156 -5.39 -21.89 -21.38
C GLN A 156 -4.12 -21.07 -21.61
N LYS A 157 -3.32 -20.83 -20.57
CA LYS A 157 -2.12 -19.99 -20.67
C LYS A 157 -0.90 -20.74 -21.22
N TRP A 158 -0.70 -21.99 -20.79
CA TRP A 158 0.51 -22.76 -21.10
C TRP A 158 0.26 -24.00 -21.97
N GLY A 159 -1.00 -24.47 -22.09
CA GLY A 159 -1.34 -25.71 -22.80
C GLY A 159 -1.24 -26.97 -21.93
N ASP A 160 -0.80 -26.84 -20.69
CA ASP A 160 -0.59 -27.95 -19.76
C ASP A 160 -0.87 -27.51 -18.30
N THR A 161 -0.69 -28.44 -17.36
CA THR A 161 -0.81 -28.22 -15.91
C THR A 161 0.49 -28.57 -15.18
N GLU A 162 1.60 -28.63 -15.91
CA GLU A 162 2.89 -29.05 -15.37
C GLU A 162 3.54 -27.95 -14.53
N GLY A 163 4.29 -28.33 -13.51
CA GLY A 163 5.06 -27.37 -12.72
C GLY A 163 5.85 -28.05 -11.61
N TYR A 164 6.46 -27.21 -10.79
CA TYR A 164 7.26 -27.64 -9.63
C TYR A 164 6.49 -27.53 -8.32
N SER A 165 5.55 -26.60 -8.21
CA SER A 165 4.69 -26.46 -7.03
C SER A 165 3.48 -25.59 -7.35
N LEU A 166 2.32 -25.91 -6.77
CA LEU A 166 1.14 -25.06 -6.78
C LEU A 166 0.60 -24.90 -5.36
N THR A 167 0.69 -23.68 -4.84
CA THR A 167 0.08 -23.30 -3.55
C THR A 167 -1.20 -22.51 -3.80
N VAL A 168 -2.33 -22.99 -3.27
CA VAL A 168 -3.66 -22.40 -3.46
C VAL A 168 -4.19 -21.89 -2.12
N TYR A 169 -4.28 -20.57 -2.00
CA TYR A 169 -5.00 -19.88 -0.93
C TYR A 169 -6.48 -19.68 -1.32
N PRO A 170 -7.36 -19.26 -0.41
CA PRO A 170 -8.79 -19.11 -0.72
C PRO A 170 -9.06 -18.14 -1.86
N ASP A 171 -8.26 -17.08 -2.00
CA ASP A 171 -8.47 -15.95 -2.92
C ASP A 171 -7.37 -15.78 -3.99
N TYR A 172 -6.21 -16.45 -3.83
CA TYR A 172 -5.11 -16.40 -4.80
C TYR A 172 -4.32 -17.71 -4.84
N ALA A 173 -3.49 -17.89 -5.87
CA ALA A 173 -2.57 -19.03 -5.94
C ALA A 173 -1.16 -18.58 -6.36
N SER A 174 -0.16 -19.38 -6.02
CA SER A 174 1.23 -19.25 -6.46
C SER A 174 1.61 -20.52 -7.20
N LEU A 175 2.12 -20.38 -8.41
CA LEU A 175 2.53 -21.48 -9.27
C LEU A 175 4.01 -21.34 -9.63
N GLU A 176 4.79 -22.37 -9.37
CA GLU A 176 6.20 -22.46 -9.74
C GLU A 176 6.36 -23.38 -10.96
N ARG A 177 7.04 -22.90 -11.99
CA ARG A 177 7.25 -23.63 -13.26
C ARG A 177 8.67 -23.50 -13.77
N SER A 178 9.03 -24.35 -14.73
CA SER A 178 10.29 -24.25 -15.45
C SER A 178 10.43 -22.92 -16.21
N ASP A 179 11.63 -22.33 -16.16
CA ASP A 179 11.98 -21.22 -17.03
C ASP A 179 12.45 -21.77 -18.40
N PRO A 180 11.74 -21.47 -19.51
CA PRO A 180 12.13 -21.96 -20.83
C PRO A 180 13.46 -21.37 -21.32
N SER A 181 13.92 -20.25 -20.74
CA SER A 181 15.15 -19.57 -21.11
C SER A 181 16.37 -20.06 -20.31
N ASP A 182 16.16 -20.56 -19.09
CA ASP A 182 17.24 -21.08 -18.23
C ASP A 182 16.77 -22.24 -17.35
N SER A 183 17.14 -23.46 -17.71
CA SER A 183 16.80 -24.69 -16.97
C SER A 183 17.24 -24.73 -15.50
N ARG A 184 18.18 -23.87 -15.08
CA ARG A 184 18.65 -23.76 -13.69
C ARG A 184 17.77 -22.83 -12.84
N ARG A 185 16.75 -22.24 -13.45
CA ARG A 185 15.84 -21.29 -12.80
C ARG A 185 14.40 -21.75 -12.92
N LEU A 186 13.59 -21.22 -12.02
CA LEU A 186 12.15 -21.36 -12.05
C LEU A 186 11.49 -19.99 -12.16
N LEU A 187 10.26 -19.99 -12.65
CA LEU A 187 9.37 -18.85 -12.71
C LEU A 187 8.23 -19.04 -11.71
N ARG A 188 8.01 -18.05 -10.85
CA ARG A 188 6.92 -18.00 -9.89
C ARG A 188 5.85 -17.03 -10.36
N TYR A 189 4.68 -17.56 -10.70
CA TYR A 189 3.51 -16.78 -11.09
C TYR A 189 2.52 -16.65 -9.92
N THR A 190 1.91 -15.49 -9.78
CA THR A 190 0.76 -15.30 -8.88
C THR A 190 -0.53 -15.23 -9.69
N TYR A 191 -1.52 -16.01 -9.28
CA TYR A 191 -2.89 -15.95 -9.80
C TYR A 191 -3.78 -15.15 -8.86
N ARG A 192 -4.36 -14.05 -9.35
CA ARG A 192 -5.42 -13.28 -8.67
C ARG A 192 -6.49 -12.86 -9.68
N GLY A 193 -7.22 -13.86 -10.18
CA GLY A 193 -8.17 -13.66 -11.28
C GLY A 193 -7.54 -13.57 -12.67
N GLY A 194 -6.24 -13.83 -12.73
CA GLY A 194 -5.38 -13.82 -13.91
C GLY A 194 -3.95 -14.06 -13.46
N TRP A 195 -3.12 -14.57 -14.38
CA TRP A 195 -1.71 -14.84 -14.11
C TRP A 195 -0.87 -13.57 -14.34
N GLY A 196 -0.34 -13.01 -13.26
CA GLY A 196 0.56 -11.84 -13.30
C GLY A 196 1.94 -12.16 -13.89
N ASP A 197 2.81 -11.14 -13.93
CA ASP A 197 4.19 -11.30 -14.36
C ASP A 197 4.98 -12.15 -13.37
N PRO A 198 5.84 -13.07 -13.84
CA PRO A 198 6.57 -13.96 -12.94
C PRO A 198 7.77 -13.27 -12.31
N SER A 199 8.10 -13.68 -11.09
CA SER A 199 9.46 -13.53 -10.56
C SER A 199 10.28 -14.78 -10.85
N THR A 200 11.60 -14.70 -10.66
CA THR A 200 12.49 -15.82 -10.94
C THR A 200 13.40 -16.15 -9.76
N SER A 201 13.62 -17.43 -9.50
CA SER A 201 14.55 -17.94 -8.47
C SER A 201 15.39 -19.08 -9.02
N ALA A 202 16.42 -19.47 -8.28
CA ALA A 202 17.20 -20.67 -8.58
C ALA A 202 16.34 -21.92 -8.35
N LYS A 203 16.54 -22.92 -9.20
CA LYS A 203 15.96 -24.25 -9.08
C LYS A 203 16.79 -25.11 -8.11
N ASP A 204 16.14 -25.99 -7.36
CA ASP A 204 16.78 -27.04 -6.54
C ASP A 204 16.33 -28.46 -6.90
N ASP A 205 16.85 -29.46 -6.18
CA ASP A 205 16.62 -30.89 -6.47
C ASP A 205 15.16 -31.34 -6.23
N ARG A 206 14.37 -30.59 -5.47
CA ARG A 206 12.95 -30.88 -5.20
C ARG A 206 12.02 -30.34 -6.29
N ASP A 207 12.53 -29.45 -7.15
CA ASP A 207 11.79 -28.87 -8.27
C ASP A 207 11.69 -29.87 -9.45
N VAL A 208 10.92 -30.93 -9.23
CA VAL A 208 10.65 -31.96 -10.23
C VAL A 208 9.40 -31.57 -11.02
N LEU A 209 9.48 -31.63 -12.34
CA LEU A 209 8.34 -31.30 -13.19
C LEU A 209 7.30 -32.43 -13.10
N VAL A 210 6.09 -32.09 -12.65
CA VAL A 210 4.96 -33.02 -12.50
C VAL A 210 3.67 -32.37 -12.96
N ASP A 211 2.64 -33.17 -13.26
CA ASP A 211 1.29 -32.66 -13.52
C ASP A 211 0.62 -32.27 -12.20
N LEU A 212 0.55 -30.96 -11.93
CA LEU A 212 0.00 -30.42 -10.69
C LEU A 212 -1.52 -30.53 -10.62
N ALA A 213 -2.20 -30.98 -11.68
CA ALA A 213 -3.63 -31.24 -11.70
C ALA A 213 -3.96 -32.74 -11.58
N ALA A 214 -2.96 -33.61 -11.38
CA ALA A 214 -3.14 -35.06 -11.31
C ALA A 214 -3.67 -35.54 -9.96
N PHE A 215 -4.85 -35.07 -9.54
CA PHE A 215 -5.52 -35.46 -8.31
C PHE A 215 -7.05 -35.35 -8.42
N ASP A 216 -7.78 -35.99 -7.51
CA ASP A 216 -9.24 -35.92 -7.43
C ASP A 216 -9.71 -34.61 -6.77
N VAL A 217 -10.04 -33.63 -7.61
CA VAL A 217 -10.47 -32.29 -7.18
C VAL A 217 -11.70 -32.32 -6.25
N PRO A 218 -12.84 -32.97 -6.59
CA PRO A 218 -13.97 -33.11 -5.66
C PRO A 218 -13.59 -33.66 -4.28
N THR A 219 -12.79 -34.72 -4.24
CA THR A 219 -12.39 -35.36 -2.99
C THR A 219 -11.52 -34.42 -2.14
N VAL A 220 -10.52 -33.79 -2.74
CA VAL A 220 -9.63 -32.83 -2.05
C VAL A 220 -10.41 -31.63 -1.52
N ILE A 221 -11.38 -31.10 -2.27
CA ILE A 221 -12.25 -30.01 -1.78
C ILE A 221 -13.08 -30.44 -0.57
N GLY A 222 -13.53 -31.70 -0.53
CA GLY A 222 -14.18 -32.28 0.64
C GLY A 222 -13.26 -32.25 1.88
N ILE A 223 -12.00 -32.65 1.71
CA ILE A 223 -11.00 -32.67 2.78
C ILE A 223 -10.67 -31.25 3.24
N ILE A 224 -10.45 -30.31 2.31
CA ILE A 224 -10.24 -28.89 2.62
C ILE A 224 -11.37 -28.36 3.50
N ARG A 225 -12.64 -28.63 3.18
CA ARG A 225 -13.76 -28.14 3.99
C ARG A 225 -13.78 -28.70 5.42
N GLY A 226 -13.30 -29.93 5.62
CA GLY A 226 -13.23 -30.58 6.93
C GLY A 226 -11.89 -30.43 7.66
N ALA A 227 -10.88 -29.81 7.05
CA ALA A 227 -9.52 -29.80 7.60
C ALA A 227 -9.40 -29.07 8.95
N PRO A 228 -10.07 -27.92 9.20
CA PRO A 228 -10.01 -27.28 10.51
C PRO A 228 -10.53 -28.19 11.62
N GLU A 229 -11.70 -28.79 11.42
CA GLU A 229 -12.32 -29.72 12.37
C GLU A 229 -11.45 -30.97 12.58
N THR A 230 -10.87 -31.50 11.50
CA THR A 230 -9.95 -32.64 11.54
C THR A 230 -8.72 -32.33 12.39
N LEU A 231 -8.21 -31.10 12.34
CA LEU A 231 -7.06 -30.65 13.11
C LEU A 231 -7.43 -30.12 14.51
N GLY A 232 -8.71 -30.16 14.88
CA GLY A 232 -9.19 -29.65 16.17
C GLY A 232 -9.13 -28.13 16.29
N ILE A 233 -9.14 -27.39 15.17
CA ILE A 233 -9.15 -25.94 15.10
C ILE A 233 -10.58 -25.48 14.80
N GLU A 234 -11.16 -24.63 15.65
CA GLU A 234 -12.47 -24.07 15.38
C GLU A 234 -12.43 -23.15 14.14
N ALA A 235 -13.44 -23.21 13.28
CA ALA A 235 -13.46 -22.46 12.02
C ALA A 235 -13.29 -20.93 12.20
N LYS A 236 -13.74 -20.39 13.34
CA LYS A 236 -13.60 -18.97 13.70
C LYS A 236 -12.17 -18.56 14.07
N ASP A 237 -11.34 -19.53 14.46
CA ASP A 237 -9.96 -19.31 14.94
C ASP A 237 -8.94 -19.55 13.80
N VAL A 238 -9.39 -19.97 12.62
CA VAL A 238 -8.54 -20.16 11.44
C VAL A 238 -8.08 -18.79 10.93
N SER A 239 -6.77 -18.54 11.03
CA SER A 239 -6.13 -17.31 10.54
C SER A 239 -5.57 -17.45 9.13
N SER A 240 -5.17 -18.66 8.73
CA SER A 240 -4.70 -18.96 7.38
C SER A 240 -5.00 -20.41 7.03
N MET A 241 -5.34 -20.64 5.76
CA MET A 241 -5.57 -21.97 5.23
C MET A 241 -5.15 -22.02 3.77
N TYR A 242 -4.39 -23.04 3.37
CA TYR A 242 -3.99 -23.22 1.97
C TYR A 242 -3.75 -24.68 1.64
N LEU A 243 -3.91 -25.00 0.36
CA LEU A 243 -3.53 -26.29 -0.22
C LEU A 243 -2.17 -26.11 -0.90
N SER A 244 -1.21 -26.98 -0.59
CA SER A 244 0.04 -27.12 -1.36
C SER A 244 -0.03 -28.39 -2.18
N ILE A 245 0.38 -28.32 -3.44
CA ILE A 245 0.51 -29.45 -4.35
C ILE A 245 1.95 -29.45 -4.83
N ASP A 246 2.69 -30.48 -4.46
CA ASP A 246 4.12 -30.59 -4.68
C ASP A 246 4.44 -31.97 -5.29
N PRO A 247 5.58 -32.14 -5.99
CA PRO A 247 6.05 -33.45 -6.41
C PRO A 247 6.16 -34.39 -5.22
N SER A 248 5.69 -35.62 -5.42
CA SER A 248 5.71 -36.63 -4.36
C SER A 248 7.13 -36.86 -3.84
N SER A 249 7.30 -36.71 -2.54
CA SER A 249 8.55 -37.03 -1.84
C SER A 249 8.67 -38.53 -1.52
N ASP A 250 7.57 -39.27 -1.65
CA ASP A 250 7.53 -40.71 -1.46
C ASP A 250 8.25 -41.44 -2.60
N THR A 251 9.40 -42.03 -2.28
CA THR A 251 10.23 -42.80 -3.22
C THR A 251 9.59 -44.10 -3.69
N THR A 252 8.51 -44.54 -3.05
CA THR A 252 7.72 -45.71 -3.44
C THR A 252 6.52 -45.37 -4.31
N ALA A 253 6.17 -44.09 -4.43
CA ALA A 253 5.09 -43.63 -5.28
C ALA A 253 5.45 -43.76 -6.78
N PRO A 254 4.45 -43.88 -7.67
CA PRO A 254 4.69 -43.85 -9.11
C PRO A 254 5.41 -42.56 -9.54
N PRO A 255 6.30 -42.62 -10.54
CA PRO A 255 6.95 -41.42 -11.08
C PRO A 255 5.93 -40.38 -11.52
N GLY A 256 6.16 -39.12 -11.16
CA GLY A 256 5.25 -38.01 -11.48
C GLY A 256 4.03 -37.88 -10.57
N ALA A 257 3.95 -38.68 -9.49
CA ALA A 257 2.94 -38.49 -8.45
C ALA A 257 3.11 -37.13 -7.74
N VAL A 258 2.00 -36.62 -7.20
CA VAL A 258 1.96 -35.40 -6.39
C VAL A 258 1.59 -35.73 -4.95
N ASP A 259 2.12 -34.94 -4.02
CA ASP A 259 1.70 -34.88 -2.62
C ASP A 259 0.82 -33.65 -2.44
N LEU A 260 -0.27 -33.81 -1.71
CA LEU A 260 -1.16 -32.71 -1.35
C LEU A 260 -1.12 -32.47 0.15
N SER A 261 -0.85 -31.23 0.54
CA SER A 261 -0.78 -30.83 1.95
C SER A 261 -1.73 -29.67 2.22
N ILE A 262 -2.67 -29.88 3.13
CA ILE A 262 -3.66 -28.87 3.52
C ILE A 262 -3.22 -28.30 4.86
N TYR A 263 -2.71 -27.07 4.84
CA TYR A 263 -2.26 -26.37 6.04
C TYR A 263 -3.39 -25.53 6.63
N VAL A 264 -3.53 -25.60 7.94
CA VAL A 264 -4.46 -24.77 8.71
C VAL A 264 -3.69 -24.16 9.87
N SER A 265 -3.72 -22.84 9.96
CA SER A 265 -3.10 -22.07 11.02
C SER A 265 -4.15 -21.31 11.81
N SER A 266 -3.89 -21.18 13.11
CA SER A 266 -4.64 -20.38 14.07
C SER A 266 -3.67 -19.61 14.96
N ASP A 267 -4.19 -18.73 15.81
CA ASP A 267 -3.40 -18.04 16.83
C ASP A 267 -2.82 -19.01 17.88
N PHE A 268 -3.38 -20.22 18.00
CA PHE A 268 -2.98 -21.24 18.98
C PHE A 268 -2.02 -22.30 18.40
N GLY A 269 -1.68 -22.19 17.11
CA GLY A 269 -0.80 -23.14 16.44
C GLY A 269 -1.29 -23.50 15.04
N SER A 270 -0.48 -24.28 14.35
CA SER A 270 -0.77 -24.76 12.99
C SER A 270 -0.65 -26.27 12.90
N GLY A 271 -1.47 -26.85 12.05
CA GLY A 271 -1.43 -28.26 11.69
C GLY A 271 -1.61 -28.43 10.20
N TYR A 272 -1.41 -29.65 9.70
CA TYR A 272 -1.64 -29.95 8.30
C TYR A 272 -2.03 -31.41 8.08
N ILE A 273 -2.69 -31.66 6.96
CA ILE A 273 -3.11 -32.98 6.52
C ILE A 273 -2.40 -33.26 5.21
N GLU A 274 -1.63 -34.36 5.15
CA GLU A 274 -1.03 -34.88 3.94
C GLU A 274 -1.93 -35.94 3.33
N VAL A 275 -2.23 -35.83 2.04
CA VAL A 275 -3.07 -36.78 1.31
C VAL A 275 -2.45 -37.15 -0.03
N ASN A 276 -2.77 -38.37 -0.47
CA ASN A 276 -2.47 -38.86 -1.81
C ASN A 276 -3.34 -38.17 -2.87
N PRO A 277 -2.98 -38.31 -4.16
CA PRO A 277 -3.79 -37.82 -5.29
C PRO A 277 -5.25 -38.29 -5.32
N ASP A 278 -5.54 -39.48 -4.78
CA ASP A 278 -6.89 -40.03 -4.68
C ASP A 278 -7.66 -39.55 -3.44
N GLY A 279 -7.04 -38.69 -2.62
CA GLY A 279 -7.60 -38.18 -1.37
C GLY A 279 -7.44 -39.12 -0.17
N SER A 280 -6.80 -40.28 -0.32
CA SER A 280 -6.46 -41.12 0.83
C SER A 280 -5.44 -40.42 1.73
N VAL A 281 -5.69 -40.44 3.04
CA VAL A 281 -4.85 -39.73 4.02
C VAL A 281 -3.50 -40.45 4.17
N LYS A 282 -2.40 -39.70 4.02
CA LYS A 282 -1.05 -40.15 4.36
C LYS A 282 -0.77 -39.94 5.84
N GLN A 283 -0.86 -38.69 6.29
CA GLN A 283 -0.54 -38.28 7.65
C GLN A 283 -1.41 -37.09 8.10
N ILE A 284 -1.62 -36.99 9.41
CA ILE A 284 -2.28 -35.85 10.04
C ILE A 284 -1.33 -35.32 11.11
N HIS A 285 -0.93 -34.06 10.97
CA HIS A 285 -0.05 -33.36 11.88
C HIS A 285 -0.85 -32.32 12.64
N TYR A 286 -1.27 -32.68 13.87
CA TYR A 286 -2.04 -31.79 14.73
C TYR A 286 -1.19 -30.62 15.24
N PRO A 287 -1.82 -29.46 15.55
CA PRO A 287 -1.12 -28.37 16.24
C PRO A 287 -0.44 -28.85 17.52
N SER A 288 0.81 -28.42 17.71
CA SER A 288 1.52 -28.64 18.97
C SER A 288 0.77 -27.92 20.10
N ARG A 289 0.39 -28.66 21.15
CA ARG A 289 -0.23 -28.09 22.36
C ARG A 289 0.75 -27.27 23.19
#